data_AF-A0A1D9P8M0-F1
#
_entry.id   AF-A0A1D9P8M0-F1
#
_cell.length_a   1.000
_cell.length_b   1.000
_cell.length_c   1.000
_cell.angle_alpha   90.00
_cell.angle_beta   90.00
_cell.angle_gamma   90.00
#
_symmetry.space_group_name_H-M   'P 1'
#
loop_
_entity.id
_entity.type
_entity.pdbx_description
1 polymer ?
#
loop_
_entity_poly.entity_id
_entity_poly.type
_entity_poly.pdbx_seq_one_letter_code
_entity_poly.pdbx_strand_id
1 'polypeptide(L)'
;MKKSIDLFLMLLFVICSCSSGSSSEVAEVEEPDNVGVLATLKTNQAEEIAAKQAVIWGMLEDNGGSSVFERGVCYGTTANPNYEGTKKLASVTKGSGEFKVELTNLEGSTVYYARAYVVNKKGVAYGNQVSFKTADLASPLLVLGTIKVAGAQDLFLDVILKEHGDLAIQEIGLVYNTATKPTIADNKIARSKVEDKFKERIRNLKPETLYYVRPYAVTPGGVLYGEEFVISTIKKGNFTYSFNQNGADAATVTRIKAAFDLATTYYNNFTSIVKHVTVNYSPGTPTADANFSGWINMGANASYQKAGTAMHEMAHAVGVGQHSKYTELMKGTWQGKRANEILQMMTNDPAALVKGDGMHFWPYGVNGAHEDDGSDFLYIMNALILQGMKADGLPSN
;
A
#
# COMPACT_ATOMS: atom_id res chain seq x y z
N MET A 1 32.31 56.68 -10.76
CA MET A 1 33.04 56.44 -12.04
C MET A 1 31.98 56.25 -13.12
N LYS A 2 31.73 57.25 -13.98
CA LYS A 2 32.31 57.37 -15.34
C LYS A 2 32.08 56.06 -16.11
N LYS A 3 31.28 55.95 -17.17
CA LYS A 3 30.95 56.77 -18.37
C LYS A 3 29.82 56.00 -19.11
N SER A 4 29.00 56.46 -20.05
CA SER A 4 28.67 57.73 -20.73
C SER A 4 27.56 57.37 -21.76
N ILE A 5 26.49 58.17 -21.96
CA ILE A 5 26.25 59.05 -23.15
C ILE A 5 25.85 58.22 -24.41
N ASP A 6 24.79 58.45 -25.19
CA ASP A 6 23.79 59.51 -25.41
C ASP A 6 22.70 58.93 -26.35
N LEU A 7 21.40 59.21 -26.19
CA LEU A 7 20.59 60.30 -26.79
C LEU A 7 19.90 59.94 -28.14
N PHE A 8 18.57 59.76 -28.06
CA PHE A 8 17.49 60.42 -28.84
C PHE A 8 17.54 60.38 -30.39
N LEU A 9 16.50 59.81 -31.04
CA LEU A 9 15.33 60.56 -31.57
C LEU A 9 14.67 59.95 -32.84
N MET A 10 13.34 59.95 -32.79
CA MET A 10 12.26 59.85 -33.79
C MET A 10 12.52 59.85 -35.32
N LEU A 11 11.81 58.92 -35.97
CA LEU A 11 10.67 59.10 -36.92
C LEU A 11 10.87 59.74 -38.34
N LEU A 12 10.53 58.90 -39.35
CA LEU A 12 9.79 59.11 -40.61
C LEU A 12 10.35 59.96 -41.81
N PHE A 13 10.49 59.23 -42.93
CA PHE A 13 9.84 59.39 -44.27
C PHE A 13 10.50 60.11 -45.48
N VAL A 14 10.59 59.31 -46.59
CA VAL A 14 10.53 59.58 -48.07
C VAL A 14 11.62 60.54 -48.65
N ILE A 15 12.20 60.47 -49.86
CA ILE A 15 11.77 60.07 -51.22
C ILE A 15 12.99 59.81 -52.14
N CYS A 16 12.82 58.93 -53.14
CA CYS A 16 13.38 58.87 -54.52
C CYS A 16 14.81 59.39 -54.84
N SER A 17 15.62 58.63 -55.60
CA SER A 17 15.56 58.53 -57.08
C SER A 17 16.86 57.93 -57.67
N CYS A 18 16.74 57.33 -58.87
CA CYS A 18 17.69 56.54 -59.68
C CYS A 18 19.04 57.26 -60.01
N SER A 19 20.17 56.59 -60.29
CA SER A 19 20.57 55.89 -61.54
C SER A 19 22.10 55.66 -61.44
N SER A 20 22.75 54.52 -61.76
CA SER A 20 23.00 53.96 -63.10
C SER A 20 23.95 52.74 -63.02
N GLY A 21 23.72 51.71 -63.85
CA GLY A 21 24.80 51.00 -64.57
C GLY A 21 25.22 49.57 -64.14
N SER A 22 24.64 48.56 -64.83
CA SER A 22 25.23 47.28 -65.33
C SER A 22 25.88 46.29 -64.34
N SER A 23 25.69 44.97 -64.37
CA SER A 23 24.96 44.03 -65.22
C SER A 23 25.02 42.65 -64.55
N SER A 24 23.90 41.93 -64.52
CA SER A 24 23.78 40.48 -64.76
C SER A 24 22.34 40.07 -64.45
N GLU A 25 21.57 39.82 -65.51
CA GLU A 25 20.37 39.00 -65.42
C GLU A 25 20.82 37.61 -64.95
N VAL A 26 20.48 37.26 -63.72
CA VAL A 26 20.18 35.87 -63.40
C VAL A 26 18.67 35.82 -63.33
N ALA A 27 18.05 35.21 -64.34
CA ALA A 27 16.64 34.88 -64.29
C ALA A 27 16.39 34.11 -62.99
N GLU A 28 15.57 34.66 -62.09
CA GLU A 28 14.89 33.83 -61.10
C GLU A 28 14.04 32.85 -61.90
N VAL A 29 14.51 31.61 -61.98
CA VAL A 29 13.68 30.49 -62.39
C VAL A 29 12.65 30.37 -61.28
N GLU A 30 11.47 30.96 -61.46
CA GLU A 30 10.31 30.53 -60.69
C GLU A 30 10.16 29.03 -60.98
N GLU A 31 10.40 28.22 -59.95
CA GLU A 31 10.10 26.79 -60.01
C GLU A 31 8.66 26.64 -60.54
N PRO A 32 8.40 25.69 -61.46
CA PRO A 32 7.08 25.53 -62.03
C PRO A 32 6.11 25.41 -60.87
N ASP A 33 5.12 26.31 -60.86
CA ASP A 33 4.12 26.44 -59.82
C ASP A 33 3.40 25.08 -59.72
N ASN A 34 3.92 24.21 -58.86
CA ASN A 34 3.46 22.83 -58.80
C ASN A 34 2.00 22.92 -58.39
N VAL A 35 1.10 22.53 -59.30
CA VAL A 35 -0.34 22.51 -59.09
C VAL A 35 -0.63 21.33 -58.16
N GLY A 36 -0.09 21.40 -56.94
CA GLY A 36 -0.34 20.42 -55.92
C GLY A 36 -1.82 20.37 -55.60
N VAL A 37 -2.26 19.22 -55.13
CA VAL A 37 -3.63 18.98 -54.65
C VAL A 37 -3.60 18.70 -53.15
N LEU A 38 -4.77 18.53 -52.54
CA LEU A 38 -4.83 18.00 -51.18
C LEU A 38 -4.20 16.61 -51.13
N ALA A 39 -3.53 16.28 -50.03
CA ALA A 39 -2.98 14.96 -49.81
C ALA A 39 -4.07 13.88 -49.77
N THR A 40 -3.71 12.64 -50.08
CA THR A 40 -4.56 11.46 -49.92
C THR A 40 -4.02 10.60 -48.80
N LEU A 41 -4.87 10.25 -47.83
CA LEU A 41 -4.49 9.49 -46.66
C LEU A 41 -5.61 8.56 -46.20
N LYS A 42 -5.25 7.52 -45.46
CA LYS A 42 -6.14 6.56 -44.82
C LYS A 42 -5.97 6.61 -43.31
N THR A 43 -7.07 6.42 -42.58
CA THR A 43 -7.04 6.19 -41.12
C THR A 43 -7.31 4.71 -40.87
N ASN A 44 -6.39 4.04 -40.20
CA ASN A 44 -6.56 2.63 -39.81
C ASN A 44 -7.44 2.54 -38.56
N GLN A 45 -7.92 1.33 -38.26
CA GLN A 45 -8.67 1.09 -37.02
C GLN A 45 -7.81 1.39 -35.80
N ALA A 46 -8.48 1.75 -34.69
CA ALA A 46 -7.81 1.98 -33.43
C ALA A 46 -7.30 0.65 -32.84
N GLU A 47 -6.11 0.71 -32.24
CA GLU A 47 -5.44 -0.40 -31.57
C GLU A 47 -5.06 0.00 -30.14
N GLU A 48 -4.62 -0.96 -29.33
CA GLU A 48 -4.19 -0.74 -27.93
C GLU A 48 -5.20 0.09 -27.11
N ILE A 49 -6.50 -0.17 -27.33
CA ILE A 49 -7.58 0.59 -26.71
C ILE A 49 -7.69 0.22 -25.23
N ALA A 50 -7.42 1.19 -24.37
CA ALA A 50 -7.59 1.12 -22.92
C ALA A 50 -8.59 2.18 -22.45
N ALA A 51 -8.84 2.26 -21.14
CA ALA A 51 -9.87 3.15 -20.59
C ALA A 51 -9.57 4.64 -20.85
N LYS A 52 -8.29 5.03 -20.90
CA LYS A 52 -7.86 6.43 -21.08
C LYS A 52 -6.92 6.66 -22.27
N GLN A 53 -6.72 5.65 -23.11
CA GLN A 53 -5.81 5.75 -24.24
C GLN A 53 -6.25 4.88 -25.41
N ALA A 54 -5.77 5.22 -26.61
CA ALA A 54 -5.87 4.41 -27.81
C ALA A 54 -4.76 4.82 -28.79
N VAL A 55 -4.34 3.88 -29.64
CA VAL A 55 -3.38 4.13 -30.71
C VAL A 55 -4.11 4.21 -32.04
N ILE A 56 -3.87 5.28 -32.80
CA ILE A 56 -4.41 5.48 -34.14
C ILE A 56 -3.26 5.54 -35.13
N TRP A 57 -3.36 4.75 -36.19
CA TRP A 57 -2.43 4.80 -37.31
C TRP A 57 -3.04 5.56 -38.49
N GLY A 58 -2.25 6.44 -39.09
CA GLY A 58 -2.55 7.09 -40.36
C GLY A 58 -1.57 6.63 -41.43
N MET A 59 -2.02 6.47 -42.67
CA MET A 59 -1.19 6.18 -43.82
C MET A 59 -1.30 7.32 -44.82
N LEU A 60 -0.19 8.04 -45.05
CA LEU A 60 -0.11 9.04 -46.12
C LEU A 60 0.23 8.33 -47.44
N GLU A 61 -0.76 8.20 -48.31
CA GLU A 61 -0.64 7.52 -49.61
C GLU A 61 -0.04 8.45 -50.68
N ASP A 62 -0.43 9.72 -50.68
CA ASP A 62 0.08 10.75 -51.59
C ASP A 62 0.11 12.12 -50.89
N ASN A 63 1.22 12.84 -50.98
CA ASN A 63 1.35 14.20 -50.43
C ASN A 63 0.72 15.30 -51.32
N GLY A 64 0.15 14.91 -52.47
CA GLY A 64 -0.47 15.83 -53.43
C GLY A 64 0.58 16.71 -54.13
N GLY A 65 1.81 16.21 -54.27
CA GLY A 65 2.92 16.94 -54.90
C GLY A 65 3.49 18.09 -54.07
N SER A 66 3.07 18.28 -52.81
CA SER A 66 3.56 19.35 -51.94
C SER A 66 4.17 18.82 -50.65
N SER A 67 5.12 19.55 -50.07
CA SER A 67 5.71 19.21 -48.77
C SER A 67 4.64 19.15 -47.68
N VAL A 68 4.75 18.13 -46.82
CA VAL A 68 3.93 17.98 -45.61
C VAL A 68 4.49 18.88 -44.52
N PHE A 69 3.65 19.78 -44.00
CA PHE A 69 3.99 20.67 -42.90
C PHE A 69 3.64 20.04 -41.55
N GLU A 70 2.54 19.29 -41.50
CA GLU A 70 2.04 18.68 -40.28
C GLU A 70 1.23 17.42 -40.61
N ARG A 71 1.26 16.44 -39.71
CA ARG A 71 0.36 15.28 -39.73
C ARG A 71 0.02 14.81 -38.33
N GLY A 72 -1.17 14.25 -38.17
CA GLY A 72 -1.67 13.80 -36.88
C GLY A 72 -3.06 13.18 -36.99
N VAL A 73 -3.79 13.16 -35.87
CA VAL A 73 -5.15 12.64 -35.79
C VAL A 73 -6.05 13.66 -35.11
N CYS A 74 -7.19 13.97 -35.74
CA CYS A 74 -8.31 14.67 -35.14
C CYS A 74 -9.23 13.63 -34.49
N TYR A 75 -9.72 13.89 -33.27
CA TYR A 75 -10.56 12.94 -32.55
C TYR A 75 -11.58 13.63 -31.65
N GLY A 76 -12.68 12.95 -31.33
CA GLY A 76 -13.72 13.48 -30.43
C GLY A 76 -14.88 12.52 -30.25
N THR A 77 -15.83 12.87 -29.40
CA THR A 77 -17.03 12.06 -29.11
C THR A 77 -18.18 12.31 -30.10
N THR A 78 -18.03 13.27 -31.00
CA THR A 78 -18.94 13.56 -32.10
C THR A 78 -18.34 13.12 -33.43
N ALA A 79 -19.18 12.61 -34.33
CA ALA A 79 -18.76 12.24 -35.67
C ALA A 79 -18.21 13.45 -36.46
N ASN A 80 -17.35 13.15 -37.43
CA ASN A 80 -16.60 14.06 -38.28
C ASN A 80 -15.65 15.00 -37.52
N PRO A 81 -14.72 14.47 -36.69
CA PRO A 81 -13.69 15.29 -36.08
C PRO A 81 -12.86 15.99 -37.17
N ASN A 82 -12.43 17.21 -36.89
CA ASN A 82 -11.70 18.05 -37.84
C ASN A 82 -10.55 18.79 -37.17
N TYR A 83 -9.72 19.42 -38.00
CA TYR A 83 -8.46 20.04 -37.62
C TYR A 83 -8.60 21.24 -36.69
N GLU A 84 -9.71 21.96 -36.72
CA GLU A 84 -9.95 23.08 -35.81
C GLU A 84 -10.36 22.60 -34.40
N GLY A 85 -10.81 21.36 -34.28
CA GLY A 85 -11.18 20.74 -33.01
C GLY A 85 -10.01 20.09 -32.26
N THR A 86 -10.35 19.09 -31.45
CA THR A 86 -9.36 18.31 -30.69
C THR A 86 -8.52 17.46 -31.64
N LYS A 87 -7.20 17.64 -31.56
CA LYS A 87 -6.22 16.93 -32.38
C LYS A 87 -4.95 16.60 -31.60
N LYS A 88 -4.21 15.60 -32.09
CA LYS A 88 -2.91 15.21 -31.57
C LYS A 88 -1.94 15.01 -32.74
N LEU A 89 -0.75 15.61 -32.61
CA LEU A 89 0.34 15.47 -33.57
C LEU A 89 0.90 14.06 -33.56
N ALA A 90 1.31 13.57 -34.73
CA ALA A 90 2.09 12.35 -34.83
C ALA A 90 3.51 12.54 -34.27
N SER A 91 4.10 11.47 -33.75
CA SER A 91 5.49 11.49 -33.23
C SER A 91 6.51 11.87 -34.30
N VAL A 92 6.22 11.55 -35.57
CA VAL A 92 6.96 12.02 -36.73
C VAL A 92 6.02 12.88 -37.58
N THR A 93 6.29 14.18 -37.67
CA THR A 93 5.38 15.16 -38.26
C THR A 93 5.58 15.41 -39.76
N LYS A 94 6.62 14.80 -40.37
CA LYS A 94 6.99 14.97 -41.79
C LYS A 94 7.33 13.62 -42.44
N GLY A 95 7.34 13.58 -43.78
CA GLY A 95 7.67 12.39 -44.57
C GLY A 95 6.44 11.68 -45.14
N SER A 96 6.68 10.60 -45.89
CA SER A 96 5.65 9.74 -46.50
C SER A 96 5.30 8.54 -45.62
N GLY A 97 4.27 7.78 -46.01
CA GLY A 97 3.95 6.49 -45.39
C GLY A 97 3.21 6.57 -44.05
N GLU A 98 3.29 5.49 -43.28
CA GLU A 98 2.56 5.34 -42.03
C GLU A 98 3.08 6.26 -40.92
N PHE A 99 2.17 6.67 -40.04
CA PHE A 99 2.46 7.38 -38.83
C PHE A 99 1.53 6.97 -37.70
N LYS A 100 2.05 6.99 -36.48
CA LYS A 100 1.35 6.61 -35.26
C LYS A 100 0.99 7.84 -34.43
N VAL A 101 -0.19 7.83 -33.83
CA VAL A 101 -0.63 8.80 -32.83
C VAL A 101 -1.14 8.06 -31.60
N GLU A 102 -0.54 8.33 -30.44
CA GLU A 102 -1.02 7.86 -29.14
C GLU A 102 -1.96 8.90 -28.55
N LEU A 103 -3.23 8.54 -28.42
CA LEU A 103 -4.25 9.34 -27.74
C LEU A 103 -4.21 8.98 -26.26
N THR A 104 -4.19 9.99 -25.39
CA THR A 104 -4.20 9.83 -23.92
C THR A 104 -5.25 10.77 -23.30
N ASN A 105 -5.53 10.58 -22.00
CA ASN A 105 -6.57 11.33 -21.27
C ASN A 105 -7.97 11.20 -21.87
N LEU A 106 -8.28 10.06 -22.49
CA LEU A 106 -9.63 9.74 -22.94
C LEU A 106 -10.55 9.43 -21.74
N GLU A 107 -11.85 9.59 -21.94
CA GLU A 107 -12.86 9.14 -20.98
C GLU A 107 -13.10 7.64 -21.14
N GLY A 108 -13.23 6.91 -20.03
CA GLY A 108 -13.53 5.47 -20.04
C GLY A 108 -14.97 5.19 -20.51
N SER A 109 -15.20 3.97 -21.01
CA SER A 109 -16.49 3.51 -21.56
C SER A 109 -17.11 4.45 -22.61
N THR A 110 -16.30 5.22 -23.32
CA THR A 110 -16.73 6.31 -24.21
C THR A 110 -16.41 6.00 -25.67
N VAL A 111 -17.36 6.29 -26.56
CA VAL A 111 -17.17 6.15 -28.00
C VAL A 111 -16.48 7.39 -28.56
N TYR A 112 -15.37 7.18 -29.26
CA TYR A 112 -14.62 8.21 -29.97
C TYR A 112 -14.61 7.95 -31.47
N TYR A 113 -14.59 9.04 -32.22
CA TYR A 113 -14.34 9.07 -33.66
C TYR A 113 -12.96 9.67 -33.90
N ALA A 114 -12.23 9.13 -34.86
CA ALA A 114 -10.88 9.60 -35.21
C ALA A 114 -10.69 9.68 -36.74
N ARG A 115 -9.90 10.67 -37.17
CA ARG A 115 -9.49 10.87 -38.55
C ARG A 115 -8.03 11.32 -38.58
N ALA A 116 -7.19 10.60 -39.30
CA ALA A 116 -5.87 11.07 -39.66
C ALA A 116 -6.01 12.37 -40.48
N TYR A 117 -5.09 13.32 -40.29
CA TYR A 117 -5.01 14.55 -41.08
C TYR A 117 -3.57 14.85 -41.49
N VAL A 118 -3.44 15.57 -42.60
CA VAL A 118 -2.17 16.09 -43.14
C VAL A 118 -2.38 17.52 -43.61
N VAL A 119 -1.44 18.40 -43.31
CA VAL A 119 -1.41 19.80 -43.76
C VAL A 119 -0.31 19.96 -44.80
N ASN A 120 -0.68 20.41 -46.01
CA ASN A 120 0.25 20.80 -47.07
C ASN A 120 -0.08 22.22 -47.56
N LYS A 121 0.60 22.70 -48.61
CA LYS A 121 0.38 24.06 -49.16
C LYS A 121 -1.06 24.30 -49.67
N LYS A 122 -1.83 23.25 -49.93
CA LYS A 122 -3.21 23.34 -50.46
C LYS A 122 -4.28 23.31 -49.38
N GLY A 123 -3.94 22.91 -48.16
CA GLY A 123 -4.84 22.91 -47.03
C GLY A 123 -4.74 21.63 -46.20
N VAL A 124 -5.82 21.34 -45.48
CA VAL A 124 -5.93 20.16 -44.62
C VAL A 124 -6.66 19.05 -45.36
N ALA A 125 -5.97 17.93 -45.55
CA ALA A 125 -6.57 16.70 -46.02
C ALA A 125 -6.87 15.76 -44.84
N TYR A 126 -7.86 14.89 -45.00
CA TYR A 126 -8.27 13.93 -43.99
C TYR A 126 -8.39 12.53 -44.56
N GLY A 127 -8.12 11.53 -43.72
CA GLY A 127 -8.49 10.15 -44.03
C GLY A 127 -9.96 9.85 -43.78
N ASN A 128 -10.32 8.58 -44.03
CA ASN A 128 -11.61 8.04 -43.60
C ASN A 128 -11.79 8.16 -42.09
N GLN A 129 -13.03 8.25 -41.65
CA GLN A 129 -13.34 8.17 -40.22
C GLN A 129 -13.30 6.73 -39.73
N VAL A 130 -12.77 6.56 -38.52
CA VAL A 130 -12.92 5.33 -37.73
C VAL A 130 -13.60 5.66 -36.40
N SER A 131 -14.21 4.66 -35.77
CA SER A 131 -14.80 4.79 -34.43
C SER A 131 -14.31 3.67 -33.54
N PHE A 132 -14.08 3.96 -32.28
CA PHE A 132 -13.68 2.98 -31.27
C PHE A 132 -14.31 3.33 -29.92
N LYS A 133 -14.43 2.34 -29.03
CA LYS A 133 -14.94 2.54 -27.67
C LYS A 133 -13.82 2.24 -26.68
N THR A 134 -13.50 3.18 -25.79
CA THR A 134 -12.56 2.95 -24.69
C THR A 134 -13.08 1.90 -23.71
N ALA A 135 -12.16 1.21 -23.03
CA ALA A 135 -12.51 0.23 -22.01
C ALA A 135 -13.16 0.89 -20.77
N ASP A 136 -13.81 0.10 -19.92
CA ASP A 136 -14.30 0.57 -18.63
C ASP A 136 -13.12 0.91 -17.70
N LEU A 137 -13.33 1.88 -16.79
CA LEU A 137 -12.32 2.25 -15.81
C LEU A 137 -12.06 1.10 -14.82
N ALA A 138 -10.79 0.75 -14.64
CA ALA A 138 -10.39 -0.19 -13.60
C ALA A 138 -10.66 0.41 -12.21
N SER A 139 -11.25 -0.40 -11.33
CA SER A 139 -11.53 -0.01 -9.95
C SER A 139 -10.40 -0.41 -9.01
N PRO A 140 -10.09 0.38 -7.97
CA PRO A 140 -9.16 -0.06 -6.94
C PRO A 140 -9.67 -1.31 -6.22
N LEU A 141 -8.75 -2.18 -5.84
CA LEU A 141 -9.04 -3.40 -5.08
C LEU A 141 -8.15 -3.46 -3.85
N LEU A 142 -8.78 -3.43 -2.67
CA LEU A 142 -8.11 -3.74 -1.42
C LEU A 142 -8.46 -5.16 -0.97
N VAL A 143 -7.47 -5.84 -0.41
CA VAL A 143 -7.60 -7.18 0.16
C VAL A 143 -6.97 -7.22 1.56
N LEU A 144 -7.41 -8.16 2.38
CA LEU A 144 -6.72 -8.46 3.63
C LEU A 144 -5.57 -9.43 3.40
N GLY A 145 -4.51 -9.30 4.19
CA GLY A 145 -3.41 -10.26 4.24
C GLY A 145 -3.89 -11.66 4.62
N THR A 146 -3.13 -12.68 4.23
CA THR A 146 -3.49 -14.08 4.46
C THR A 146 -3.52 -14.42 5.94
N ILE A 147 -2.55 -13.92 6.72
CA ILE A 147 -2.43 -14.11 8.16
C ILE A 147 -3.22 -13.01 8.89
N LYS A 148 -4.07 -13.42 9.83
CA LYS A 148 -4.80 -12.54 10.73
C LYS A 148 -4.47 -12.95 12.16
N VAL A 149 -4.33 -11.99 13.06
CA VAL A 149 -4.02 -12.27 14.47
C VAL A 149 -5.12 -11.69 15.34
N ALA A 150 -5.57 -12.47 16.33
CA ALA A 150 -6.67 -12.10 17.20
C ALA A 150 -6.23 -12.20 18.66
N GLY A 151 -6.44 -11.13 19.40
CA GLY A 151 -6.54 -11.13 20.86
C GLY A 151 -8.01 -11.24 21.28
N ALA A 152 -8.25 -11.14 22.59
CA ALA A 152 -9.59 -11.21 23.16
C ALA A 152 -10.43 -9.97 22.81
N GLN A 153 -9.80 -8.82 22.62
CA GLN A 153 -10.49 -7.56 22.31
C GLN A 153 -9.86 -6.82 21.12
N ASP A 154 -8.96 -7.50 20.42
CA ASP A 154 -8.11 -6.92 19.41
C ASP A 154 -8.02 -7.82 18.18
N LEU A 155 -7.99 -7.20 17.00
CA LEU A 155 -7.66 -7.86 15.73
C LEU A 155 -6.51 -7.11 15.07
N PHE A 156 -5.53 -7.85 14.57
CA PHE A 156 -4.40 -7.33 13.80
C PHE A 156 -4.48 -7.87 12.38
N LEU A 157 -4.56 -6.96 11.41
CA LEU A 157 -4.82 -7.25 10.01
C LEU A 157 -3.81 -6.52 9.14
N ASP A 158 -3.28 -7.21 8.13
CA ASP A 158 -2.64 -6.54 7.00
C ASP A 158 -3.72 -6.15 5.99
N VAL A 159 -3.63 -4.94 5.46
CA VAL A 159 -4.48 -4.43 4.38
C VAL A 159 -3.58 -4.06 3.21
N ILE A 160 -3.92 -4.53 2.02
CA ILE A 160 -3.10 -4.40 0.82
C ILE A 160 -3.97 -3.80 -0.28
N LEU A 161 -3.53 -2.67 -0.84
CA LEU A 161 -4.05 -2.13 -2.08
C LEU A 161 -3.41 -2.93 -3.22
N LYS A 162 -4.16 -3.91 -3.73
CA LYS A 162 -3.70 -4.85 -4.76
C LYS A 162 -3.75 -4.24 -6.15
N GLU A 163 -4.80 -3.47 -6.42
CA GLU A 163 -4.99 -2.75 -7.67
C GLU A 163 -5.29 -1.28 -7.35
N HIS A 164 -4.63 -0.34 -8.02
CA HIS A 164 -4.92 1.09 -7.85
C HIS A 164 -6.14 1.55 -8.66
N GLY A 165 -6.43 0.87 -9.77
CA GLY A 165 -7.44 1.32 -10.72
C GLY A 165 -7.05 2.62 -11.44
N ASP A 166 -8.00 3.15 -12.22
CA ASP A 166 -7.80 4.35 -13.04
C ASP A 166 -8.28 5.65 -12.36
N LEU A 167 -9.01 5.53 -11.25
CA LEU A 167 -9.57 6.66 -10.52
C LEU A 167 -8.71 7.02 -9.31
N ALA A 168 -8.61 8.31 -9.01
CA ALA A 168 -7.94 8.79 -7.80
C ALA A 168 -8.63 8.23 -6.55
N ILE A 169 -7.85 7.59 -5.68
CA ILE A 169 -8.32 7.09 -4.38
C ILE A 169 -8.27 8.26 -3.39
N GLN A 170 -9.40 8.56 -2.76
CA GLN A 170 -9.56 9.67 -1.82
C GLN A 170 -9.37 9.23 -0.36
N GLU A 171 -9.72 7.99 -0.06
CA GLU A 171 -9.64 7.41 1.29
C GLU A 171 -9.56 5.89 1.16
N ILE A 172 -8.82 5.24 2.06
CA ILE A 172 -8.82 3.78 2.23
C ILE A 172 -9.10 3.43 3.69
N GLY A 173 -9.47 2.20 3.97
CA GLY A 173 -9.65 1.78 5.36
C GLY A 173 -10.27 0.42 5.53
N LEU A 174 -10.78 0.17 6.74
CA LEU A 174 -11.55 -1.01 7.10
C LEU A 174 -12.93 -0.61 7.62
N VAL A 175 -13.92 -1.43 7.31
CA VAL A 175 -15.23 -1.42 7.98
C VAL A 175 -15.47 -2.77 8.63
N TYR A 176 -16.13 -2.78 9.78
CA TYR A 176 -16.38 -4.02 10.52
C TYR A 176 -17.67 -3.97 11.34
N ASN A 177 -18.32 -5.12 11.48
CA ASN A 177 -19.53 -5.28 12.29
C ASN A 177 -19.68 -6.75 12.74
N THR A 178 -20.53 -7.00 13.73
CA THR A 178 -21.04 -8.35 14.05
C THR A 178 -22.11 -8.83 13.08
N ALA A 179 -22.64 -7.92 12.24
CA ALA A 179 -23.53 -8.23 11.12
C ALA A 179 -22.75 -8.31 9.79
N THR A 180 -23.23 -9.14 8.87
CA THR A 180 -22.65 -9.31 7.52
C THR A 180 -22.73 -8.02 6.70
N LYS A 181 -21.83 -7.89 5.73
CA LYS A 181 -21.70 -6.82 4.73
C LYS A 181 -21.57 -5.43 5.36
N PRO A 182 -20.62 -5.22 6.28
CA PRO A 182 -20.38 -3.90 6.83
C PRO A 182 -20.04 -2.89 5.72
N THR A 183 -20.44 -1.66 5.96
CA THR A 183 -20.30 -0.50 5.09
C THR A 183 -19.64 0.65 5.86
N ILE A 184 -19.35 1.76 5.18
CA ILE A 184 -18.81 2.96 5.82
C ILE A 184 -19.78 3.63 6.81
N ALA A 185 -21.03 3.19 6.90
CA ALA A 185 -22.01 3.63 7.90
C ALA A 185 -21.92 2.83 9.22
N ASP A 186 -21.18 1.71 9.23
CA ASP A 186 -20.94 0.89 10.40
C ASP A 186 -19.68 1.37 11.16
N ASN A 187 -19.00 0.48 11.88
CA ASN A 187 -17.70 0.82 12.47
C ASN A 187 -16.67 0.96 11.34
N LYS A 188 -16.05 2.12 11.24
CA LYS A 188 -15.08 2.48 10.19
C LYS A 188 -13.75 2.91 10.80
N ILE A 189 -12.66 2.40 10.25
CA ILE A 189 -11.30 2.90 10.48
C ILE A 189 -10.83 3.51 9.18
N ALA A 190 -10.77 4.83 9.14
CA ALA A 190 -10.43 5.62 7.96
C ALA A 190 -8.94 5.94 7.90
N ARG A 191 -8.39 5.98 6.68
CA ARG A 191 -7.04 6.47 6.40
C ARG A 191 -7.08 7.40 5.19
N SER A 192 -6.64 8.64 5.40
CA SER A 192 -6.53 9.65 4.35
C SER A 192 -5.25 9.49 3.52
N LYS A 193 -4.19 8.91 4.11
CA LYS A 193 -2.98 8.55 3.37
C LYS A 193 -3.21 7.24 2.64
N VAL A 194 -3.15 7.29 1.31
CA VAL A 194 -3.22 6.09 0.46
C VAL A 194 -1.85 5.44 0.45
N GLU A 195 -1.78 4.21 0.97
CA GLU A 195 -0.57 3.40 1.09
C GLU A 195 -0.84 2.03 0.46
N ASP A 196 0.15 1.46 -0.22
CA ASP A 196 -0.01 0.17 -0.91
C ASP A 196 -0.21 -0.99 0.06
N LYS A 197 0.30 -0.83 1.29
CA LYS A 197 0.14 -1.78 2.38
C LYS A 197 0.18 -1.06 3.72
N PHE A 198 -0.70 -1.44 4.64
CA PHE A 198 -0.63 -1.02 6.03
C PHE A 198 -1.12 -2.13 6.98
N LYS A 199 -0.70 -2.03 8.25
CA LYS A 199 -1.17 -2.91 9.32
C LYS A 199 -2.16 -2.15 10.18
N GLU A 200 -3.29 -2.78 10.46
CA GLU A 200 -4.37 -2.20 11.25
C GLU A 200 -4.63 -3.00 12.51
N ARG A 201 -4.82 -2.29 13.63
CA ARG A 201 -5.18 -2.89 14.93
C ARG A 201 -6.54 -2.38 15.36
N ILE A 202 -7.55 -3.22 15.19
CA ILE A 202 -8.91 -2.97 15.70
C ILE A 202 -8.91 -3.29 17.19
N ARG A 203 -9.43 -2.40 18.03
CA ARG A 203 -9.43 -2.50 19.51
C ARG A 203 -10.85 -2.42 20.06
N ASN A 204 -11.01 -2.68 21.36
CA ASN A 204 -12.27 -2.58 22.10
C ASN A 204 -13.38 -3.49 21.56
N LEU A 205 -12.98 -4.63 21.00
CA LEU A 205 -13.91 -5.65 20.53
C LEU A 205 -14.39 -6.50 21.69
N LYS A 206 -15.54 -7.15 21.51
CA LYS A 206 -16.04 -8.13 22.49
C LYS A 206 -15.24 -9.44 22.36
N PRO A 207 -14.83 -10.08 23.46
CA PRO A 207 -14.26 -11.43 23.43
C PRO A 207 -15.23 -12.47 22.89
N GLU A 208 -14.68 -13.58 22.36
CA GLU A 208 -15.43 -14.71 21.79
C GLU A 208 -16.53 -14.29 20.81
N THR A 209 -16.27 -13.24 20.03
CA THR A 209 -17.27 -12.63 19.15
C THR A 209 -16.80 -12.67 17.70
N LEU A 210 -17.69 -13.13 16.82
CA LEU A 210 -17.48 -13.15 15.37
C LEU A 210 -17.71 -11.75 14.78
N TYR A 211 -16.76 -11.30 13.96
CA TYR A 211 -16.80 -10.05 13.22
C TYR A 211 -16.63 -10.30 11.72
N TYR A 212 -17.41 -9.56 10.94
CA TYR A 212 -17.24 -9.39 9.51
C TYR A 212 -16.41 -8.13 9.28
N VAL A 213 -15.36 -8.22 8.46
CA VAL A 213 -14.44 -7.13 8.16
C VAL A 213 -14.27 -7.00 6.66
N ARG A 214 -14.31 -5.76 6.14
CA ARG A 214 -14.09 -5.48 4.73
C ARG A 214 -13.13 -4.30 4.59
N PRO A 215 -12.06 -4.40 3.77
CA PRO A 215 -11.35 -3.21 3.36
C PRO A 215 -12.19 -2.42 2.36
N TYR A 216 -11.98 -1.11 2.28
CA TYR A 216 -12.71 -0.25 1.36
C TYR A 216 -11.80 0.85 0.78
N ALA A 217 -12.23 1.40 -0.36
CA ALA A 217 -11.69 2.61 -0.98
C ALA A 217 -12.82 3.57 -1.36
N VAL A 218 -12.57 4.87 -1.21
CA VAL A 218 -13.45 5.93 -1.71
C VAL A 218 -12.82 6.52 -2.97
N THR A 219 -13.61 6.64 -4.03
CA THR A 219 -13.24 7.27 -5.29
C THR A 219 -14.31 8.30 -5.68
N PRO A 220 -14.07 9.16 -6.69
CA PRO A 220 -15.12 10.02 -7.24
C PRO A 220 -16.37 9.25 -7.72
N GLY A 221 -16.23 7.97 -8.09
CA GLY A 221 -17.33 7.11 -8.51
C GLY A 221 -18.11 6.45 -7.36
N GLY A 222 -17.70 6.67 -6.11
CA GLY A 222 -18.32 6.10 -4.92
C GLY A 222 -17.40 5.19 -4.12
N VAL A 223 -18.00 4.43 -3.21
CA VAL A 223 -17.29 3.53 -2.28
C VAL A 223 -17.22 2.13 -2.85
N LEU A 224 -16.01 1.61 -2.92
CA LEU A 224 -15.70 0.25 -3.32
C LEU A 224 -15.29 -0.55 -2.09
N TYR A 225 -15.75 -1.78 -2.01
CA TYR A 225 -15.44 -2.66 -0.90
C TYR A 225 -14.75 -3.92 -1.41
N GLY A 226 -13.69 -4.32 -0.71
CA GLY A 226 -13.08 -5.62 -0.91
C GLY A 226 -13.97 -6.76 -0.42
N GLU A 227 -13.42 -7.96 -0.55
CA GLU A 227 -14.04 -9.18 -0.06
C GLU A 227 -14.30 -9.11 1.44
N GLU A 228 -15.42 -9.69 1.86
CA GLU A 228 -15.74 -9.88 3.27
C GLU A 228 -14.93 -11.00 3.88
N PHE A 229 -14.26 -10.69 4.98
CA PHE A 229 -13.57 -11.67 5.79
C PHE A 229 -14.27 -11.86 7.13
N VAL A 230 -14.30 -13.11 7.60
CA VAL A 230 -14.89 -13.48 8.89
C VAL A 230 -13.79 -13.85 9.86
N ILE A 231 -13.80 -13.25 11.04
CA ILE A 231 -12.82 -13.53 12.11
C ILE A 231 -13.46 -13.41 13.48
N SER A 232 -13.08 -14.29 14.40
CA SER A 232 -13.49 -14.20 15.80
C SER A 232 -12.34 -13.68 16.66
N THR A 233 -12.66 -12.81 17.61
CA THR A 233 -11.79 -12.58 18.78
C THR A 233 -11.70 -13.87 19.59
N ILE A 234 -10.59 -14.05 20.32
CA ILE A 234 -10.41 -15.24 21.15
C ILE A 234 -11.13 -15.11 22.49
N LYS A 235 -11.23 -16.22 23.21
CA LYS A 235 -11.60 -16.20 24.62
C LYS A 235 -10.60 -15.39 25.44
N LYS A 236 -11.12 -14.50 26.29
CA LYS A 236 -10.30 -13.77 27.25
C LYS A 236 -9.62 -14.74 28.20
N GLY A 237 -8.32 -14.61 28.36
CA GLY A 237 -7.57 -15.39 29.32
C GLY A 237 -8.03 -15.12 30.75
N ASN A 238 -7.68 -16.06 31.64
CA ASN A 238 -7.86 -15.93 33.07
C ASN A 238 -6.57 -16.38 33.78
N PHE A 239 -5.49 -15.70 33.44
CA PHE A 239 -4.22 -15.77 34.12
C PHE A 239 -4.25 -14.89 35.36
N THR A 240 -4.02 -15.50 36.51
CA THR A 240 -4.08 -14.84 37.83
C THR A 240 -2.85 -15.23 38.65
N TYR A 241 -2.58 -14.47 39.71
CA TYR A 241 -1.49 -14.79 40.62
C TYR A 241 -1.87 -14.52 42.07
N SER A 242 -1.21 -15.23 42.97
CA SER A 242 -1.10 -14.89 44.39
C SER A 242 0.33 -14.44 44.68
N PHE A 243 0.54 -13.63 45.74
CA PHE A 243 1.86 -13.11 46.08
C PHE A 243 2.20 -13.34 47.56
N ASN A 244 3.28 -14.08 47.79
CA ASN A 244 3.90 -14.31 49.09
C ASN A 244 5.05 -13.33 49.29
N GLN A 245 4.85 -12.38 50.20
CA GLN A 245 5.79 -11.28 50.44
C GLN A 245 7.14 -11.73 51.00
N ASN A 246 7.18 -12.80 51.81
CA ASN A 246 8.41 -13.40 52.37
C ASN A 246 9.45 -12.37 52.87
N GLY A 247 8.99 -11.33 53.58
CA GLY A 247 9.86 -10.28 54.14
C GLY A 247 10.31 -9.19 53.17
N ALA A 248 9.78 -9.10 51.95
CA ALA A 248 10.07 -7.99 51.03
C ALA A 248 9.66 -6.64 51.63
N ASP A 249 10.43 -5.59 51.37
CA ASP A 249 10.06 -4.22 51.70
C ASP A 249 8.91 -3.71 50.80
N ALA A 250 8.28 -2.59 51.21
CA ALA A 250 7.12 -2.04 50.50
C ALA A 250 7.41 -1.65 49.04
N ALA A 251 8.62 -1.17 48.72
CA ALA A 251 8.99 -0.79 47.36
C ALA A 251 9.14 -2.03 46.47
N THR A 252 9.71 -3.10 47.01
CA THR A 252 9.87 -4.40 46.36
C THR A 252 8.51 -5.07 46.12
N VAL A 253 7.62 -5.06 47.11
CA VAL A 253 6.23 -5.53 46.93
C VAL A 253 5.53 -4.76 45.82
N THR A 254 5.67 -3.43 45.80
CA THR A 254 5.04 -2.57 44.80
C THR A 254 5.54 -2.91 43.38
N ARG A 255 6.86 -3.04 43.20
CA ARG A 255 7.44 -3.39 41.88
C ARG A 255 6.99 -4.75 41.39
N ILE A 256 7.06 -5.79 42.23
CA ILE A 256 6.68 -7.15 41.83
C ILE A 256 5.19 -7.22 41.51
N LYS A 257 4.31 -6.65 42.35
CA LYS A 257 2.87 -6.65 42.05
C LYS A 257 2.55 -5.90 40.76
N ALA A 258 3.12 -4.71 40.56
CA ALA A 258 2.92 -3.95 39.32
C ALA A 258 3.38 -4.74 38.08
N ALA A 259 4.49 -5.48 38.17
CA ALA A 259 4.98 -6.34 37.10
C ALA A 259 3.98 -7.46 36.75
N PHE A 260 3.46 -8.18 37.75
CA PHE A 260 2.51 -9.28 37.52
C PHE A 260 1.09 -8.78 37.15
N ASP A 261 0.66 -7.64 37.67
CA ASP A 261 -0.60 -7.00 37.27
C ASP A 261 -0.57 -6.60 35.78
N LEU A 262 0.56 -6.06 35.32
CA LEU A 262 0.73 -5.72 33.90
C LEU A 262 0.86 -6.98 33.03
N ALA A 263 1.65 -7.96 33.44
CA ALA A 263 1.81 -9.23 32.73
C ALA A 263 0.48 -9.99 32.56
N THR A 264 -0.31 -10.08 33.64
CA THR A 264 -1.65 -10.70 33.59
C THR A 264 -2.60 -9.92 32.70
N THR A 265 -2.51 -8.59 32.65
CA THR A 265 -3.31 -7.77 31.71
C THR A 265 -3.01 -8.15 30.26
N TYR A 266 -1.74 -8.26 29.88
CA TYR A 266 -1.36 -8.68 28.53
C TYR A 266 -1.76 -10.12 28.23
N TYR A 267 -1.49 -11.06 29.14
CA TYR A 267 -1.84 -12.47 28.93
C TYR A 267 -3.36 -12.65 28.81
N ASN A 268 -4.16 -11.93 29.59
CA ASN A 268 -5.62 -12.04 29.51
C ASN A 268 -6.21 -11.38 28.26
N ASN A 269 -5.58 -10.32 27.74
CA ASN A 269 -6.06 -9.63 26.54
C ASN A 269 -5.59 -10.28 25.23
N PHE A 270 -4.46 -11.00 25.22
CA PHE A 270 -3.87 -11.54 23.98
C PHE A 270 -3.73 -13.06 23.96
N THR A 271 -4.12 -13.74 25.04
CA THR A 271 -4.17 -15.20 25.09
C THR A 271 -5.52 -15.67 25.61
N SER A 272 -5.79 -16.94 25.35
CA SER A 272 -6.92 -17.72 25.88
C SER A 272 -6.49 -18.63 27.04
N ILE A 273 -5.34 -18.34 27.64
CA ILE A 273 -4.72 -19.16 28.69
C ILE A 273 -5.47 -18.93 30.01
N VAL A 274 -5.68 -20.03 30.75
CA VAL A 274 -6.24 -20.01 32.09
C VAL A 274 -5.23 -20.71 33.01
N LYS A 275 -4.60 -19.96 33.90
CA LYS A 275 -3.59 -20.46 34.84
C LYS A 275 -3.59 -19.60 36.09
N HIS A 276 -3.37 -20.22 37.25
CA HIS A 276 -3.02 -19.50 38.47
C HIS A 276 -1.57 -19.81 38.81
N VAL A 277 -0.81 -18.79 39.20
CA VAL A 277 0.58 -18.94 39.66
C VAL A 277 0.75 -18.39 41.08
N THR A 278 1.65 -18.99 41.85
CA THR A 278 2.06 -18.51 43.16
C THR A 278 3.40 -17.81 43.02
N VAL A 279 3.41 -16.49 43.21
CA VAL A 279 4.61 -15.65 43.12
C VAL A 279 5.17 -15.44 44.51
N ASN A 280 6.48 -15.62 44.66
CA ASN A 280 7.17 -15.53 45.94
C ASN A 280 8.30 -14.53 45.83
N TYR A 281 8.42 -13.62 46.78
CA TYR A 281 9.71 -12.95 46.93
C TYR A 281 10.72 -13.95 47.50
N SER A 282 11.87 -14.08 46.85
CA SER A 282 12.93 -15.01 47.21
C SER A 282 14.28 -14.33 47.03
N PRO A 283 14.80 -13.62 48.05
CA PRO A 283 16.01 -12.79 47.91
C PRO A 283 17.26 -13.59 47.54
N GLY A 284 17.28 -14.90 47.80
CA GLY A 284 18.35 -15.82 47.39
C GLY A 284 18.33 -16.21 45.91
N THR A 285 17.24 -15.90 45.19
CA THR A 285 17.13 -16.13 43.74
C THR A 285 17.85 -14.99 43.01
N PRO A 286 18.87 -15.27 42.16
CA PRO A 286 19.62 -14.22 41.49
C PRO A 286 18.78 -13.30 40.59
N THR A 287 17.80 -13.89 39.88
CA THR A 287 16.93 -13.20 38.93
C THR A 287 15.47 -13.55 39.21
N ALA A 288 14.98 -14.63 38.63
CA ALA A 288 13.70 -15.25 38.86
C ALA A 288 13.80 -16.72 38.40
N ASP A 289 12.90 -17.57 38.88
CA ASP A 289 12.75 -18.95 38.40
C ASP A 289 11.30 -19.40 38.53
N ALA A 290 10.88 -20.28 37.63
CA ALA A 290 9.54 -20.82 37.60
C ALA A 290 9.51 -22.30 37.23
N ASN A 291 8.44 -22.96 37.65
CA ASN A 291 8.14 -24.32 37.22
C ASN A 291 6.75 -24.44 36.59
N PHE A 292 6.51 -25.56 35.92
CA PHE A 292 5.23 -25.82 35.24
C PHE A 292 4.02 -25.85 36.18
N SER A 293 4.21 -26.22 37.45
CA SER A 293 3.15 -26.21 38.46
C SER A 293 2.70 -24.80 38.85
N GLY A 294 3.37 -23.76 38.34
CA GLY A 294 3.00 -22.36 38.58
C GLY A 294 3.63 -21.77 39.84
N TRP A 295 4.68 -22.38 40.37
CA TRP A 295 5.50 -21.72 41.39
C TRP A 295 6.50 -20.79 40.71
N ILE A 296 6.54 -19.52 41.14
CA ILE A 296 7.46 -18.51 40.63
C ILE A 296 8.19 -17.85 41.80
N ASN A 297 9.52 -17.77 41.73
CA ASN A 297 10.36 -17.01 42.65
C ASN A 297 10.85 -15.74 41.96
N MET A 298 10.74 -14.61 42.65
CA MET A 298 11.28 -13.32 42.21
C MET A 298 12.44 -12.90 43.13
N GLY A 299 13.61 -12.70 42.53
CA GLY A 299 14.84 -12.32 43.20
C GLY A 299 14.85 -10.89 43.75
N ALA A 300 15.91 -10.56 44.51
CA ALA A 300 16.10 -9.23 45.09
C ALA A 300 16.47 -8.15 44.07
N ASN A 301 16.98 -8.53 42.89
CA ASN A 301 17.45 -7.57 41.90
C ASN A 301 16.27 -6.82 41.24
N ALA A 302 16.17 -5.53 41.56
CA ALA A 302 15.10 -4.66 41.06
C ALA A 302 15.03 -4.57 39.52
N SER A 303 16.13 -4.80 38.80
CA SER A 303 16.09 -4.78 37.33
C SER A 303 15.26 -5.92 36.73
N TYR A 304 15.12 -7.04 37.45
CA TYR A 304 14.32 -8.20 37.07
C TYR A 304 12.89 -8.16 37.64
N GLN A 305 12.56 -7.22 38.52
CA GLN A 305 11.20 -7.06 39.07
C GLN A 305 10.31 -6.23 38.12
N LYS A 306 10.26 -6.64 36.85
CA LYS A 306 9.55 -5.96 35.77
C LYS A 306 8.59 -6.90 35.04
N ALA A 307 7.68 -6.34 34.26
CA ALA A 307 6.64 -7.11 33.58
C ALA A 307 7.23 -8.08 32.55
N GLY A 308 8.31 -7.73 31.86
CA GLY A 308 8.97 -8.66 30.94
C GLY A 308 9.46 -9.95 31.61
N THR A 309 10.14 -9.83 32.75
CA THR A 309 10.53 -11.00 33.57
C THR A 309 9.29 -11.76 34.07
N ALA A 310 8.26 -11.06 34.54
CA ALA A 310 7.03 -11.73 35.00
C ALA A 310 6.38 -12.55 33.88
N MET A 311 6.29 -11.99 32.66
CA MET A 311 5.78 -12.70 31.48
C MET A 311 6.67 -13.89 31.13
N HIS A 312 8.00 -13.74 31.17
CA HIS A 312 8.94 -14.83 30.96
C HIS A 312 8.69 -16.02 31.90
N GLU A 313 8.64 -15.76 33.22
CA GLU A 313 8.39 -16.80 34.21
C GLU A 313 6.98 -17.41 34.09
N MET A 314 5.98 -16.59 33.75
CA MET A 314 4.62 -17.06 33.48
C MET A 314 4.57 -17.96 32.23
N ALA A 315 5.44 -17.75 31.23
CA ALA A 315 5.54 -18.60 30.06
C ALA A 315 6.05 -20.00 30.43
N HIS A 316 7.03 -20.10 31.35
CA HIS A 316 7.48 -21.39 31.90
C HIS A 316 6.37 -22.13 32.63
N ALA A 317 5.54 -21.41 33.40
CA ALA A 317 4.37 -21.98 34.08
C ALA A 317 3.29 -22.53 33.12
N VAL A 318 3.39 -22.23 31.82
CA VAL A 318 2.52 -22.76 30.76
C VAL A 318 3.31 -23.51 29.69
N GLY A 319 4.43 -24.10 30.08
CA GLY A 319 5.05 -25.21 29.35
C GLY A 319 6.30 -24.84 28.56
N VAL A 320 6.59 -23.56 28.35
CA VAL A 320 7.84 -23.13 27.70
C VAL A 320 9.03 -23.68 28.50
N GLY A 321 9.90 -24.44 27.86
CA GLY A 321 11.07 -25.04 28.51
C GLY A 321 10.81 -26.11 29.58
N GLN A 322 9.56 -26.32 29.98
CA GLN A 322 9.19 -27.17 31.11
C GLN A 322 8.33 -28.37 30.72
N HIS A 323 7.64 -28.31 29.56
CA HIS A 323 6.77 -29.38 29.09
C HIS A 323 7.40 -30.12 27.90
N SER A 324 7.23 -31.46 27.84
CA SER A 324 7.79 -32.30 26.76
C SER A 324 7.41 -31.83 25.36
N LYS A 325 6.19 -31.32 25.21
CA LYS A 325 5.68 -30.72 23.97
C LYS A 325 6.50 -29.50 23.49
N TYR A 326 7.07 -28.73 24.41
CA TYR A 326 8.00 -27.66 24.06
C TYR A 326 9.25 -28.24 23.41
N THR A 327 9.88 -29.24 24.03
CA THR A 327 11.06 -29.91 23.47
C THR A 327 10.77 -30.64 22.16
N GLU A 328 9.53 -31.12 21.97
CA GLU A 328 9.07 -31.70 20.70
C GLU A 328 9.06 -30.64 19.58
N LEU A 329 8.50 -29.46 19.85
CA LEU A 329 8.28 -28.39 18.86
C LEU A 329 9.45 -27.40 18.74
N MET A 330 10.33 -27.29 19.73
CA MET A 330 11.49 -26.41 19.71
C MET A 330 12.75 -27.19 19.31
N LYS A 331 13.15 -27.07 18.05
CA LYS A 331 14.34 -27.72 17.47
C LYS A 331 15.36 -26.69 16.98
N GLY A 332 15.69 -25.72 17.84
CA GLY A 332 16.41 -24.50 17.46
C GLY A 332 15.53 -23.44 16.80
N THR A 333 14.47 -23.88 16.11
CA THR A 333 13.34 -23.09 15.66
C THR A 333 12.04 -23.78 16.07
N TRP A 334 11.00 -22.98 16.30
CA TRP A 334 9.66 -23.47 16.58
C TRP A 334 9.06 -24.11 15.32
N GLN A 335 8.64 -25.36 15.43
CA GLN A 335 8.08 -26.13 14.31
C GLN A 335 6.57 -25.90 14.12
N GLY A 336 5.90 -25.24 15.08
CA GLY A 336 4.50 -24.89 14.97
C GLY A 336 4.26 -23.78 13.95
N LYS A 337 3.12 -23.86 13.24
CA LYS A 337 2.79 -22.91 12.16
C LYS A 337 2.37 -21.56 12.74
N ARG A 338 1.52 -21.57 13.77
CA ARG A 338 0.78 -20.39 14.20
C ARG A 338 1.66 -19.35 14.88
N ALA A 339 2.57 -19.76 15.77
CA ALA A 339 3.47 -18.81 16.43
C ALA A 339 4.39 -18.11 15.41
N ASN A 340 4.86 -18.85 14.40
CA ASN A 340 5.67 -18.29 13.32
C ASN A 340 4.87 -17.31 12.45
N GLU A 341 3.65 -17.66 12.04
CA GLU A 341 2.78 -16.73 11.29
C GLU A 341 2.50 -15.43 12.04
N ILE A 342 2.27 -15.51 13.36
CA ILE A 342 2.08 -14.33 14.21
C ILE A 342 3.32 -13.45 14.17
N LEU A 343 4.50 -14.03 14.37
CA LEU A 343 5.77 -13.30 14.31
C LEU A 343 5.93 -12.62 12.95
N GLN A 344 5.81 -13.38 11.87
CA GLN A 344 5.98 -12.91 10.49
C GLN A 344 5.05 -11.75 10.15
N MET A 345 3.77 -11.89 10.49
CA MET A 345 2.78 -10.86 10.24
C MET A 345 3.11 -9.62 11.06
N MET A 346 3.37 -9.75 12.37
CA MET A 346 3.52 -8.59 13.25
C MET A 346 4.82 -7.82 13.00
N THR A 347 5.89 -8.46 12.53
CA THR A 347 7.16 -7.81 12.20
C THR A 347 7.30 -7.41 10.73
N ASN A 348 6.32 -7.73 9.88
CA ASN A 348 6.40 -7.60 8.42
C ASN A 348 7.60 -8.34 7.79
N ASP A 349 8.02 -9.46 8.40
CA ASP A 349 9.11 -10.29 7.90
C ASP A 349 8.59 -11.71 7.62
N PRO A 350 8.33 -12.08 6.34
CA PRO A 350 7.80 -13.39 5.99
C PRO A 350 8.78 -14.55 6.26
N ALA A 351 10.07 -14.27 6.47
CA ALA A 351 11.08 -15.28 6.79
C ALA A 351 11.32 -15.42 8.30
N ALA A 352 10.68 -14.59 9.13
CA ALA A 352 10.85 -14.64 10.57
C ALA A 352 10.39 -16.00 11.12
N LEU A 353 11.19 -16.53 12.04
CA LEU A 353 10.90 -17.76 12.77
C LEU A 353 11.13 -17.50 14.26
N VAL A 354 10.22 -18.02 15.10
CA VAL A 354 10.47 -18.12 16.52
C VAL A 354 11.60 -19.13 16.69
N LYS A 355 12.67 -18.69 17.34
CA LYS A 355 13.86 -19.47 17.69
C LYS A 355 13.82 -19.80 19.17
N GLY A 356 14.65 -20.74 19.58
CA GLY A 356 14.74 -21.12 20.97
C GLY A 356 15.75 -22.20 21.23
N ASP A 357 15.98 -22.46 22.50
CA ASP A 357 16.76 -23.57 22.99
C ASP A 357 15.85 -24.54 23.77
N GLY A 358 16.42 -25.37 24.63
CA GLY A 358 15.63 -26.31 25.44
C GLY A 358 14.75 -25.65 26.50
N MET A 359 14.97 -24.38 26.80
CA MET A 359 14.36 -23.65 27.92
C MET A 359 13.66 -22.37 27.47
N HIS A 360 14.27 -21.59 26.58
CA HIS A 360 13.87 -20.24 26.24
C HIS A 360 13.54 -20.09 24.77
N PHE A 361 12.73 -19.09 24.43
CA PHE A 361 12.49 -18.69 23.04
C PHE A 361 12.88 -17.23 22.79
N TRP A 362 13.10 -16.89 21.52
CA TRP A 362 13.31 -15.53 21.04
C TRP A 362 12.88 -15.44 19.57
N PRO A 363 12.59 -14.25 19.01
CA PRO A 363 12.53 -12.95 19.67
C PRO A 363 11.33 -12.82 20.64
N TYR A 364 11.35 -11.76 21.46
CA TYR A 364 10.27 -11.37 22.38
C TYR A 364 9.99 -12.34 23.55
N GLY A 365 10.90 -13.27 23.86
CA GLY A 365 10.80 -14.13 25.05
C GLY A 365 11.22 -13.46 26.36
N VAL A 366 11.93 -12.32 26.29
CA VAL A 366 12.45 -11.54 27.42
C VAL A 366 13.31 -12.38 28.37
N ASN A 367 14.42 -12.92 27.86
CA ASN A 367 15.29 -13.85 28.58
C ASN A 367 16.24 -13.15 29.57
N GLY A 368 16.19 -11.83 29.65
CA GLY A 368 16.95 -11.05 30.62
C GLY A 368 16.43 -9.62 30.75
N ALA A 369 16.75 -8.97 31.87
CA ALA A 369 16.27 -7.62 32.19
C ALA A 369 16.65 -6.53 31.18
N HIS A 370 17.68 -6.76 30.36
CA HIS A 370 18.14 -5.84 29.32
C HIS A 370 17.34 -5.97 28.02
N GLU A 371 16.60 -7.07 27.83
CA GLU A 371 15.67 -7.26 26.70
C GLU A 371 14.32 -6.60 26.96
N ASP A 372 14.02 -6.25 28.22
CA ASP A 372 12.78 -5.57 28.61
C ASP A 372 12.89 -4.06 28.36
N ASP A 373 12.41 -3.64 27.20
CA ASP A 373 12.31 -2.23 26.78
C ASP A 373 11.05 -1.51 27.31
N GLY A 374 10.18 -2.22 28.02
CA GLY A 374 8.94 -1.67 28.57
C GLY A 374 7.85 -1.35 27.53
N SER A 375 8.05 -1.68 26.26
CA SER A 375 7.14 -1.29 25.19
C SER A 375 5.89 -2.18 25.13
N ASP A 376 4.75 -1.58 24.79
CA ASP A 376 3.51 -2.32 24.52
C ASP A 376 3.72 -3.37 23.42
N PHE A 377 4.54 -3.08 22.41
CA PHE A 377 4.79 -4.01 21.32
C PHE A 377 5.51 -5.27 21.81
N LEU A 378 6.54 -5.14 22.64
CA LEU A 378 7.24 -6.27 23.24
C LEU A 378 6.27 -7.20 24.00
N TYR A 379 5.44 -6.63 24.88
CA TYR A 379 4.51 -7.42 25.69
C TYR A 379 3.39 -8.05 24.87
N ILE A 380 2.83 -7.33 23.88
CA ILE A 380 1.85 -7.88 22.95
C ILE A 380 2.46 -9.05 22.17
N MET A 381 3.69 -8.91 21.67
CA MET A 381 4.37 -9.96 20.92
C MET A 381 4.65 -11.19 21.76
N ASN A 382 5.14 -11.03 22.99
CA ASN A 382 5.34 -12.15 23.91
C ASN A 382 4.04 -12.94 24.11
N ALA A 383 2.94 -12.24 24.44
CA ALA A 383 1.65 -12.87 24.68
C ALA A 383 1.07 -13.54 23.41
N LEU A 384 1.12 -12.86 22.26
CA LEU A 384 0.59 -13.40 21.01
C LEU A 384 1.41 -14.60 20.51
N ILE A 385 2.74 -14.59 20.64
CA ILE A 385 3.58 -15.74 20.32
C ILE A 385 3.18 -16.92 21.21
N LEU A 386 2.99 -16.70 22.51
CA LEU A 386 2.58 -17.76 23.43
C LEU A 386 1.17 -18.30 23.12
N GLN A 387 0.22 -17.44 22.76
CA GLN A 387 -1.09 -17.86 22.24
C GLN A 387 -0.94 -18.68 20.94
N GLY A 388 0.00 -18.33 20.08
CA GLY A 388 0.35 -19.10 18.89
C GLY A 388 0.92 -20.47 19.24
N MET A 389 1.85 -20.55 20.19
CA MET A 389 2.42 -21.81 20.67
C MET A 389 1.33 -22.72 21.26
N LYS A 390 0.37 -22.14 21.99
CA LYS A 390 -0.81 -22.87 22.48
C LYS A 390 -1.66 -23.43 21.34
N ALA A 391 -1.90 -22.63 20.30
CA ALA A 391 -2.62 -23.09 19.11
C ALA A 391 -1.86 -24.18 18.33
N ASP A 392 -0.52 -24.15 18.38
CA ASP A 392 0.36 -25.19 17.83
C ASP A 392 0.45 -26.45 18.72
N GLY A 393 -0.17 -26.43 19.91
CA GLY A 393 -0.33 -27.58 20.79
C GLY A 393 0.48 -27.55 22.08
N LEU A 394 1.20 -26.47 22.39
CA LEU A 394 1.82 -26.31 23.71
C LEU A 394 0.71 -26.23 24.79
N PRO A 395 0.69 -27.12 25.79
CA PRO A 395 -0.37 -27.12 26.79
C PRO A 395 -0.21 -25.95 27.75
N SER A 396 -1.32 -25.49 28.32
CA SER A 396 -1.36 -24.30 29.18
C SER A 396 -1.69 -24.60 30.65
N ASN A 397 -1.70 -25.89 31.04
CA ASN A 397 -2.27 -26.36 32.30
C ASN A 397 -1.43 -27.48 32.89
#